data_AF-A0A1I1CHR6-F1
#
_entry.id   AF-A0A1I1CHR6-F1
#
_cell.length_a   1.000
_cell.length_b   1.000
_cell.length_c   1.000
_cell.angle_alpha   90.00
_cell.angle_beta   90.00
_cell.angle_gamma   90.00
#
_symmetry.space_group_name_H-M   'P 1'
#
loop_
_entity.id
_entity.type
_entity.pdbx_description
1 polymer ?
#
loop_
_entity_poly.entity_id
_entity_poly.type
_entity_poly.pdbx_seq_one_letter_code
_entity_poly.pdbx_strand_id
1 'polypeptide(L)' 'MVTEPYTADDPETRLALFDFAFENAPIGIALVDLEGRIIRGNAAFAKLLSLPLEKVLETHFRDFTLQTISRPT' A
#
# COMPACT_ATOMS: atom_id res chain seq x y z
N MET A 1 35.25 -10.64 15.70
CA MET A 1 34.09 -10.15 14.92
C MET A 1 32.92 -10.12 15.89
N VAL A 2 32.56 -8.93 16.36
CA VAL A 2 31.55 -8.72 17.39
C VAL A 2 30.20 -8.72 16.67
N THR A 3 29.33 -9.69 16.96
CA THR A 3 27.92 -9.61 16.56
C THR A 3 27.24 -8.68 17.55
N GLU A 4 27.19 -7.40 17.21
CA GLU A 4 26.36 -6.42 17.89
C GLU A 4 24.90 -6.90 17.81
N PRO A 5 24.14 -6.97 18.92
CA PRO A 5 22.75 -7.33 18.85
C PRO A 5 22.02 -6.23 18.09
N TYR A 6 21.47 -6.58 16.94
CA TYR A 6 20.57 -5.72 16.16
C TYR A 6 19.41 -5.31 17.08
N THR A 7 19.48 -4.10 17.64
CA THR A 7 18.44 -3.53 18.51
C THR A 7 17.22 -3.23 17.63
N ALA A 8 16.38 -4.24 17.42
CA ALA A 8 15.12 -4.16 16.69
C ALA A 8 14.04 -3.29 17.38
N ASP A 9 14.40 -2.55 18.44
CA ASP A 9 13.48 -1.76 19.27
C ASP A 9 13.56 -0.25 19.01
N ASP A 10 14.43 0.20 18.11
CA ASP A 10 14.43 1.60 17.69
C ASP A 10 13.21 1.90 16.78
N PRO A 11 12.31 2.83 17.16
CA PRO A 11 11.07 3.10 16.42
C PRO A 11 11.34 3.66 15.02
N GLU A 12 12.43 4.42 14.82
CA GLU A 12 12.79 4.97 13.50
C GLU A 12 13.22 3.85 12.54
N THR A 13 14.02 2.91 13.04
CA THR A 13 14.48 1.73 12.28
C THR A 13 13.32 0.83 11.87
N ARG A 14 12.33 0.63 12.77
CA ARG A 14 11.12 -0.15 12.46
C ARG A 14 10.25 0.52 11.41
N LEU A 15 10.09 1.84 11.48
CA LEU A 15 9.33 2.60 10.49
C LEU A 15 10.02 2.56 9.12
N ALA A 16 11.33 2.77 9.08
CA ALA A 16 12.09 2.73 7.83
C ALA A 16 12.04 1.34 7.16
N LEU A 17 12.15 0.26 7.93
CA LEU A 17 12.02 -1.09 7.40
C LEU A 17 10.60 -1.36 6.88
N PHE A 18 9.58 -0.91 7.61
CA PHE A 18 8.20 -1.00 7.17
C PHE A 18 7.97 -0.24 5.87
N ASP A 19 8.41 1.01 5.77
CA ASP A 19 8.25 1.84 4.57
C ASP A 19 8.99 1.23 3.38
N PHE A 20 10.20 0.71 3.60
CA PHE A 20 10.95 0.01 2.57
C PHE A 20 10.20 -1.23 2.06
N ALA A 21 9.72 -2.08 2.97
CA ALA A 21 8.99 -3.29 2.62
C ALA A 21 7.65 -2.98 1.96
N PHE A 22 6.95 -1.94 2.43
CA PHE A 22 5.69 -1.48 1.86
C PHE A 22 5.86 -1.00 0.42
N GLU A 23 6.86 -0.14 0.18
CA GLU A 23 7.09 0.49 -1.12
C GLU A 23 7.62 -0.50 -2.17
N ASN A 24 8.50 -1.41 -1.75
CA ASN A 24 9.14 -2.38 -2.64
C ASN A 24 8.40 -3.72 -2.73
N ALA A 25 7.25 -3.86 -2.08
CA ALA A 25 6.45 -5.08 -2.20
C ALA A 25 6.04 -5.31 -3.67
N PRO A 26 6.19 -6.55 -4.19
CA PRO A 26 5.80 -6.88 -5.57
C PRO A 26 4.28 -6.94 -5.77
N ILE A 27 3.50 -6.80 -4.69
CA ILE A 27 2.03 -6.78 -4.67
C ILE A 27 1.52 -5.36 -4.41
N GLY A 28 0.35 -5.04 -4.96
CA GLY A 28 -0.32 -3.78 -4.66
C GLY A 28 -0.88 -3.77 -3.24
N ILE A 29 -0.42 -2.85 -2.41
CA ILE A 29 -0.89 -2.65 -1.03
C ILE A 29 -1.54 -1.28 -0.93
N ALA A 30 -2.74 -1.24 -0.36
CA ALA A 30 -3.46 -0.01 -0.04
C ALA A 30 -3.96 -0.05 1.42
N LEU A 31 -3.79 1.05 2.14
CA LEU A 31 -4.42 1.30 3.42
C LEU A 31 -5.66 2.14 3.16
N VAL A 32 -6.75 1.80 3.84
CA VAL A 32 -8.03 2.50 3.75
C VAL A 32 -8.48 2.93 5.13
N ASP A 33 -9.24 4.03 5.20
CA ASP A 33 -9.94 4.41 6.42
C ASP A 33 -11.21 3.55 6.64
N LEU A 34 -11.93 3.82 7.73
CA LEU A 34 -13.16 3.10 8.07
C LEU A 34 -14.31 3.35 7.07
N GLU A 35 -14.25 4.45 6.32
CA GLU A 35 -15.20 4.78 5.26
C GLU A 35 -14.78 4.18 3.90
N GLY A 36 -13.57 3.62 3.82
CA GLY A 36 -13.01 3.00 2.63
C GLY A 36 -12.29 3.95 1.66
N ARG A 37 -11.91 5.14 2.10
CA ARG A 37 -11.04 6.03 1.31
C ARG A 37 -9.59 5.56 1.44
N ILE A 38 -8.85 5.58 0.33
CA ILE A 38 -7.47 5.13 0.31
C ILE A 38 -6.60 6.20 0.96
N ILE A 39 -6.03 5.89 2.13
CA ILE A 39 -5.14 6.80 2.86
C ILE A 39 -3.68 6.64 2.44
N ARG A 40 -3.31 5.48 1.89
CA ARG A 40 -1.96 5.21 1.37
C ARG A 40 -2.01 4.06 0.38
N GLY A 41 -1.23 4.13 -0.70
CA GLY A 41 -0.95 3.01 -1.61
C GLY A 41 0.54 2.91 -1.90
N ASN A 42 1.07 1.73 -2.18
CA ASN A 42 2.46 1.57 -2.62
C ASN A 42 2.59 1.78 -4.15
N ALA A 43 3.83 1.94 -4.65
CA ALA A 43 4.07 2.06 -6.10
C ALA A 43 3.49 0.89 -6.92
N ALA A 44 3.50 -0.33 -6.40
CA ALA A 44 2.92 -1.48 -7.08
C ALA A 44 1.40 -1.35 -7.25
N PHE A 45 0.70 -0.78 -6.26
CA PHE A 45 -0.74 -0.53 -6.31
C PHE A 45 -1.08 0.57 -7.32
N ALA A 46 -0.31 1.66 -7.34
CA ALA A 46 -0.47 2.72 -8.34
C ALA A 46 -0.24 2.19 -9.77
N LYS A 47 0.78 1.32 -9.96
CA LYS A 47 1.03 0.63 -11.24
C LYS A 47 -0.10 -0.30 -11.63
N LEU A 48 -0.64 -1.07 -10.68
CA LEU A 48 -1.77 -1.99 -10.92
C LEU A 48 -3.00 -1.23 -11.41
N LEU A 49 -3.29 -0.08 -10.81
CA LEU A 49 -4.40 0.79 -11.21
C LEU A 49 -4.10 1.65 -12.44
N SER A 50 -2.83 1.71 -12.88
CA SER A 50 -2.37 2.62 -13.94
C SER A 50 -2.79 4.09 -13.70
N LEU A 51 -2.84 4.49 -12.43
CA LEU A 51 -3.22 5.83 -12.00
C LEU A 51 -2.10 6.45 -11.17
N PRO A 52 -1.90 7.78 -11.27
CA PRO A 52 -0.97 8.47 -10.40
C PRO A 52 -1.45 8.37 -8.94
N LEU A 53 -0.50 8.23 -8.02
CA LEU A 53 -0.79 8.00 -6.60
C LEU A 53 -1.71 9.07 -6.01
N GLU A 54 -1.56 10.32 -6.44
CA GLU A 54 -2.41 11.46 -6.04
C GLU A 54 -3.89 11.20 -6.34
N LYS A 55 -4.21 10.67 -7.53
CA LYS A 55 -5.60 10.32 -7.87
C LYS A 55 -6.09 9.07 -7.14
N VAL A 56 -5.19 8.15 -6.84
CA VAL A 56 -5.53 6.94 -6.07
C VAL A 56 -5.97 7.31 -4.65
N LEU A 57 -5.30 8.29 -4.02
CA LEU A 57 -5.61 8.76 -2.67
C LEU A 57 -6.94 9.53 -2.58
N GLU A 58 -7.43 10.09 -3.69
CA GLU A 58 -8.74 10.77 -3.76
C GLU A 58 -9.91 9.80 -4.01
N THR A 59 -9.62 8.53 -4.28
CA THR A 59 -10.61 7.56 -4.75
C THR A 59 -10.99 6.55 -3.66
N HIS A 60 -12.24 6.09 -3.65
CA HIS A 60 -12.70 5.07 -2.70
C HIS A 60 -12.23 3.69 -3.18
N PHE A 61 -11.74 2.83 -2.28
CA PHE A 61 -11.26 1.49 -2.68
C PHE A 61 -12.32 0.69 -3.47
N ARG A 62 -13.61 0.94 -3.20
CA ARG A 62 -14.74 0.30 -3.88
C ARG A 62 -14.76 0.59 -5.37
N ASP A 63 -14.27 1.75 -5.80
CA ASP A 63 -14.24 2.13 -7.21
C ASP A 63 -13.27 1.24 -8.03
N PHE A 64 -12.27 0.65 -7.36
CA PHE A 64 -11.31 -0.25 -8.00
C PHE A 64 -11.59 -1.73 -7.75
N THR A 65 -12.14 -2.08 -6.59
CA THR A 65 -12.40 -3.49 -6.24
C THR A 65 -13.75 -3.99 -6.74
N LEU A 66 -14.71 -3.10 -7.02
CA LEU A 66 -15.96 -3.48 -7.66
C LEU A 66 -15.68 -3.71 -9.15
N GLN A 67 -15.15 -4.88 -9.47
CA GLN A 67 -15.43 -5.47 -10.77
C GLN A 67 -16.95 -5.59 -10.83
N THR A 68 -17.60 -4.71 -11.59
CA THR A 68 -18.87 -5.10 -12.19
C THR A 68 -18.51 -6.33 -13.01
N ILE A 69 -18.76 -7.50 -12.43
CA ILE A 69 -19.07 -8.68 -13.23
C ILE A 69 -20.32 -8.27 -13.98
N SER A 70 -20.11 -7.59 -15.13
CA SER A 70 -21.12 -7.40 -16.15
C SER A 70 -21.60 -8.80 -16.46
N ARG A 71 -22.69 -9.17 -15.82
CA ARG A 71 -23.43 -10.38 -16.10
C ARG A 71 -23.97 -10.15 -17.51
N PRO A 72 -23.46 -10.86 -18.54
CA PRO A 72 -24.07 -10.75 -19.85
C PRO A 72 -25.50 -11.27 -19.71
N THR A 73 -26.47 -10.43 -20.05
CA THR A 73 -27.84 -10.85 -20.39
C THR A 73 -27.98 -10.74 -21.89
#